data_AF-A0A7C5ECU0-F1
#
_entry.id   AF-A0A7C5ECU0-F1
#
_cell.length_a   1.000
_cell.length_b   1.000
_cell.length_c   1.000
_cell.angle_alpha   90.00
_cell.angle_beta   90.00
_cell.angle_gamma   90.00
#
_symmetry.space_group_name_H-M   'P 1'
#
loop_
_entity.id
_entity.type
_entity.pdbx_description
1 polymer ?
#
loop_
_entity_poly.entity_id
_entity_poly.type
_entity_poly.pdbx_seq_one_letter_code
_entity_poly.pdbx_strand_id
1 'polypeptide(L)'
;MTSEGVQPAADGGQTCGIDVHLFISLLRKRDIRQARALLEGKAISGEFEIGFFRALGGAVSAVESGQAFSPVWKLLENPPDGEFLGRLERDIQEHLSKPFISERERGYFSAWLSLIRSVRSS
;
A
#
# COMPACT_ATOMS: atom_id res chain seq x y z
N MET A 1 12.54 -32.27 8.94
CA MET A 1 12.68 -31.19 7.96
C MET A 1 11.29 -30.86 7.44
N THR A 2 10.59 -29.99 8.16
CA THR A 2 9.25 -29.51 7.78
C THR A 2 9.43 -28.12 7.22
N SER A 3 9.29 -28.00 5.90
CA SER A 3 9.19 -26.71 5.24
C SER A 3 7.88 -26.06 5.70
N GLU A 4 7.98 -25.10 6.63
CA GLU A 4 6.84 -24.28 7.01
C GLU A 4 6.51 -23.37 5.82
N GLY A 5 5.43 -23.75 5.11
CA GLY A 5 4.80 -22.88 4.15
C GLY A 5 4.29 -21.64 4.86
N VAL A 6 4.87 -20.50 4.56
CA VAL A 6 4.36 -19.19 4.97
C VAL A 6 2.98 -19.04 4.32
N GLN A 7 1.94 -19.24 5.13
CA GLN A 7 0.56 -18.94 4.74
C GLN A 7 0.48 -17.43 4.45
N PRO A 8 -0.05 -17.02 3.28
CA PRO A 8 -0.35 -15.60 3.08
C PRO A 8 -1.50 -15.26 4.02
N ALA A 9 -1.27 -14.32 4.93
CA ALA A 9 -2.29 -13.82 5.85
C ALA A 9 -3.51 -13.37 5.04
N ALA A 10 -4.57 -14.17 5.12
CA ALA A 10 -5.91 -13.74 4.81
C ALA A 10 -6.39 -12.94 6.01
N ASP A 11 -6.22 -11.61 5.98
CA ASP A 11 -7.07 -10.70 6.74
C ASP A 11 -6.90 -9.27 6.21
N GLY A 12 -8.03 -8.66 5.89
CA GLY A 12 -8.10 -7.29 5.41
C GLY A 12 -7.61 -6.33 6.49
N GLY A 13 -6.65 -5.49 6.13
CA GLY A 13 -6.52 -4.16 6.70
C GLY A 13 -5.29 -3.87 7.57
N GLN A 14 -4.56 -4.87 8.07
CA GLN A 14 -3.38 -4.62 8.93
C GLN A 14 -2.11 -5.25 8.36
N THR A 15 -1.29 -4.43 7.71
CA THR A 15 0.08 -4.76 7.32
C THR A 15 1.03 -3.73 7.95
N CYS A 16 2.12 -4.21 8.57
CA CYS A 16 3.06 -3.38 9.33
C CYS A 16 2.40 -2.53 10.45
N GLY A 17 1.29 -3.01 11.03
CA GLY A 17 0.57 -2.30 12.10
C GLY A 17 -0.12 -1.01 11.64
N ILE A 18 -0.42 -0.87 10.35
CA ILE A 18 -1.18 0.25 9.77
C ILE A 18 -2.59 -0.22 9.39
N ASP A 19 -3.60 0.55 9.79
CA ASP A 19 -4.94 0.46 9.21
C ASP A 19 -4.97 1.23 7.89
N VAL A 20 -4.92 0.49 6.78
CA VAL A 20 -4.85 1.08 5.43
C VAL A 20 -6.17 1.72 5.01
N HIS A 21 -7.31 1.25 5.52
CA HIS A 21 -8.62 1.86 5.24
C HIS A 21 -8.72 3.24 5.87
N LEU A 22 -8.32 3.35 7.14
CA LEU A 22 -8.25 4.64 7.83
C LEU A 22 -7.28 5.57 7.10
N PHE A 23 -6.09 5.07 6.75
CA PHE A 23 -5.09 5.84 6.01
C PHE A 23 -5.65 6.43 4.70
N ILE A 24 -6.34 5.62 3.88
CA ILE A 24 -6.99 6.09 2.65
C ILE A 24 -8.10 7.11 2.94
N SER A 25 -8.90 6.88 3.98
CA SER A 25 -9.95 7.82 4.39
C SER A 25 -9.38 9.20 4.72
N LEU A 26 -8.25 9.24 5.44
CA LEU A 26 -7.55 10.48 5.76
C LEU A 26 -6.97 11.14 4.50
N LEU A 27 -6.38 10.37 3.59
CA LEU A 27 -5.88 10.91 2.32
C LEU A 27 -7.00 11.51 1.46
N ARG A 28 -8.16 10.84 1.33
CA ARG A 28 -9.34 11.36 0.61
C ARG A 28 -9.89 12.66 1.22
N LYS A 29 -9.87 12.75 2.56
CA LYS A 29 -10.22 13.98 3.30
C LYS A 29 -9.13 15.04 3.27
N ARG A 30 -7.98 14.75 2.64
CA ARG A 30 -6.77 15.57 2.65
C ARG A 30 -6.28 15.90 4.06
N ASP A 31 -6.55 15.03 5.02
CA ASP A 31 -6.03 15.13 6.37
C ASP A 31 -4.60 14.58 6.44
N ILE A 32 -3.69 15.33 5.79
CA ILE A 32 -2.27 14.96 5.63
C ILE A 32 -1.60 14.80 6.99
N ARG A 33 -1.98 15.64 7.97
CA ARG A 33 -1.41 15.60 9.31
C ARG A 33 -1.69 14.27 9.99
N GLN A 34 -2.95 13.84 10.01
CA GLN A 34 -3.32 12.56 10.60
C GLN A 34 -2.78 11.38 9.78
N ALA A 35 -2.75 11.48 8.45
CA ALA A 35 -2.18 10.44 7.60
C ALA A 35 -0.68 10.22 7.88
N ARG A 36 0.10 11.29 8.10
CA ARG A 36 1.51 11.20 8.54
C ARG A 36 1.63 10.59 9.93
N ALA A 37 0.80 11.04 10.86
CA ALA A 37 0.81 10.53 12.24
C ALA A 37 0.58 9.02 12.32
N LEU A 38 -0.17 8.43 11.37
CA LEU A 38 -0.30 6.96 11.28
C LEU A 38 1.01 6.26 10.93
N LEU A 39 1.88 6.90 10.13
CA LEU A 39 3.18 6.36 9.74
C LEU A 39 4.26 6.63 10.80
N GLU A 40 4.12 7.72 11.55
CA GLU A 40 5.03 8.09 12.63
C GLU A 40 4.97 7.09 13.80
N GLY A 41 6.11 6.84 14.44
CA GLY A 41 6.20 5.95 15.59
C GLY A 41 6.08 4.45 15.26
N LYS A 42 5.99 4.07 13.98
CA LYS A 42 6.03 2.67 13.57
C LYS A 42 7.45 2.16 13.57
N ALA A 43 7.64 0.98 14.17
CA ALA A 43 8.94 0.33 14.19
C ALA A 43 9.31 -0.11 12.77
N ILE A 44 10.49 0.34 12.32
CA ILE A 44 11.10 -0.12 11.08
C ILE A 44 12.13 -1.18 11.47
N SER A 45 11.72 -2.44 11.40
CA SER A 45 12.53 -3.60 11.80
C SER A 45 13.34 -4.21 10.66
N GLY A 46 13.05 -3.86 9.41
CA GLY A 46 13.69 -4.47 8.26
C GLY A 46 13.42 -3.76 6.93
N GLU A 47 13.99 -4.34 5.88
CA GLU A 47 13.92 -3.83 4.52
C GLU A 47 12.49 -3.80 3.98
N PHE A 48 11.66 -4.78 4.37
CA PHE A 48 10.26 -4.82 4.01
C PHE A 48 9.52 -3.59 4.53
N GLU A 49 9.64 -3.27 5.82
CA GLU A 49 8.99 -2.11 6.44
C GLU A 49 9.48 -0.81 5.82
N ILE A 50 10.79 -0.70 5.50
CA ILE A 50 11.33 0.45 4.76
C ILE A 50 10.59 0.64 3.43
N GLY A 51 10.44 -0.43 2.65
CA GLY A 51 9.71 -0.38 1.38
C GLY A 51 8.26 0.00 1.55
N PHE A 52 7.59 -0.64 2.51
CA PHE A 52 6.17 -0.44 2.80
C PHE A 52 5.87 1.00 3.21
N PHE A 53 6.58 1.53 4.21
CA PHE A 53 6.39 2.90 4.67
C PHE A 53 6.85 3.94 3.64
N ARG A 54 7.82 3.61 2.79
CA ARG A 54 8.22 4.49 1.67
C ARG A 54 7.10 4.65 0.65
N ALA A 55 6.37 3.59 0.31
CA ALA A 55 5.21 3.68 -0.58
C ALA A 55 4.11 4.55 0.02
N LEU A 56 3.76 4.31 1.31
CA LEU A 56 2.74 5.11 2.00
C LEU A 56 3.15 6.58 2.15
N GLY A 57 4.40 6.86 2.50
CA GLY A 57 4.94 8.23 2.58
C GLY A 57 4.96 8.93 1.21
N GLY A 58 5.18 8.17 0.13
CA GLY A 58 5.00 8.64 -1.25
C GLY A 58 3.55 9.03 -1.52
N ALA A 59 2.57 8.26 -1.04
CA ALA A 59 1.15 8.58 -1.17
C ALA A 59 0.75 9.85 -0.42
N VAL A 60 1.23 10.03 0.81
CA VAL A 60 1.05 11.28 1.56
C VAL A 60 1.60 12.47 0.77
N SER A 61 2.84 12.37 0.31
CA SER A 61 3.52 13.46 -0.43
C SER A 61 2.80 13.80 -1.74
N ALA A 62 2.26 12.79 -2.43
CA ALA A 62 1.50 12.97 -3.68
C ALA A 62 0.21 13.77 -3.46
N VAL A 63 -0.52 13.48 -2.37
CA VAL A 63 -1.75 14.22 -2.02
C VAL A 63 -1.43 15.62 -1.50
N GLU A 64 -0.41 15.76 -0.64
CA GLU A 64 0.01 17.06 -0.08
C GLU A 64 0.46 18.04 -1.16
N SER A 65 1.26 17.57 -2.13
CA SER A 65 1.74 18.41 -3.24
C SER A 65 0.67 18.75 -4.27
N GLY A 66 -0.56 18.22 -4.12
CA GLY A 66 -1.65 18.44 -5.06
C GLY A 66 -1.34 17.92 -6.47
N GLN A 67 -0.46 16.92 -6.60
CA GLN A 67 -0.10 16.34 -7.89
C GLN A 67 -1.27 15.53 -8.44
N ALA A 68 -2.18 16.23 -9.13
CA ALA A 68 -3.42 15.70 -9.70
C ALA A 68 -3.21 14.54 -10.70
N PHE A 69 -1.99 14.40 -11.24
CA PHE A 69 -1.63 13.34 -12.19
C PHE A 69 -0.91 12.15 -11.56
N SER A 70 -0.66 12.18 -10.24
CA SER A 70 -0.02 11.05 -9.56
C SER A 70 -0.92 9.81 -9.61
N PRO A 71 -0.34 8.59 -9.68
CA PRO A 71 -1.13 7.36 -9.60
C PRO A 71 -1.97 7.27 -8.33
N VAL A 72 -1.48 7.83 -7.22
CA VAL A 72 -2.20 7.92 -5.94
C VAL A 72 -3.43 8.80 -6.08
N TRP A 73 -3.32 9.97 -6.70
CA TRP A 73 -4.46 10.85 -6.93
C TRP A 73 -5.54 10.17 -7.76
N LYS A 74 -5.15 9.51 -8.86
CA LYS A 74 -6.07 8.73 -9.68
C LYS A 74 -6.76 7.64 -8.86
N LEU A 75 -6.02 6.92 -8.03
CA LEU A 75 -6.58 5.87 -7.19
C LEU A 75 -7.60 6.41 -6.16
N LEU A 76 -7.40 7.63 -5.63
CA LEU A 76 -8.22 8.17 -4.55
C LEU A 76 -9.44 8.95 -5.02
N GLU A 77 -9.28 9.82 -6.02
CA GLU A 77 -10.30 10.81 -6.44
C GLU A 77 -11.12 10.35 -7.65
N ASN A 78 -10.48 9.66 -8.61
CA ASN A 78 -11.12 9.11 -9.81
C ASN A 78 -10.68 7.67 -10.01
N PRO A 79 -11.02 6.76 -9.06
CA PRO A 79 -10.54 5.39 -9.09
C PRO A 79 -10.86 4.75 -10.45
N PRO A 80 -9.89 4.07 -11.08
CA PRO A 80 -10.16 3.27 -12.27
C PRO A 80 -11.26 2.24 -12.01
N ASP A 81 -11.88 1.76 -13.08
CA ASP A 81 -12.88 0.70 -12.97
C ASP A 81 -12.33 -0.58 -12.31
N GLY A 82 -13.23 -1.43 -11.84
CA GLY A 82 -12.87 -2.66 -11.14
C GLY A 82 -12.07 -3.64 -12.01
N GLU A 83 -12.22 -3.60 -13.33
CA GLU A 83 -11.47 -4.46 -14.25
C GLU A 83 -10.00 -4.03 -14.33
N PHE A 84 -9.75 -2.73 -14.45
CA PHE A 84 -8.43 -2.13 -14.42
C PHE A 84 -7.75 -2.38 -13.08
N LEU A 85 -8.43 -2.13 -11.96
CA LEU A 85 -7.87 -2.40 -10.64
C LEU A 85 -7.58 -3.89 -10.43
N GLY A 86 -8.41 -4.78 -10.98
CA GLY A 86 -8.18 -6.22 -10.96
C GLY A 86 -7.00 -6.67 -11.83
N ARG A 87 -6.75 -6.02 -12.97
CA ARG A 87 -5.51 -6.22 -13.76
C ARG A 87 -4.28 -5.75 -12.97
N LEU A 88 -4.32 -4.53 -12.46
CA LEU A 88 -3.20 -3.96 -11.71
C LEU A 88 -2.84 -4.79 -10.46
N GLU A 89 -3.85 -5.29 -9.73
CA GLU A 89 -3.63 -6.20 -8.62
C GLU A 89 -2.90 -7.48 -9.06
N ARG A 90 -3.34 -8.11 -10.16
CA ARG A 90 -2.67 -9.30 -10.72
C ARG A 90 -1.24 -9.00 -11.13
N ASP A 91 -0.99 -7.91 -11.84
CA ASP A 91 0.34 -7.51 -12.28
C ASP A 91 1.30 -7.33 -11.08
N ILE A 92 0.81 -6.74 -9.98
CA ILE A 92 1.56 -6.58 -8.75
C ILE A 92 1.83 -7.95 -8.10
N GLN A 93 0.83 -8.83 -8.03
CA GLN A 93 1.01 -10.18 -7.48
C GLN A 93 2.01 -11.01 -8.31
N GLU A 94 1.94 -10.93 -9.63
CA GLU A 94 2.91 -11.56 -10.53
C GLU A 94 4.31 -10.99 -10.31
N HIS A 95 4.44 -9.67 -10.14
CA HIS A 95 5.71 -9.04 -9.81
C HIS A 95 6.27 -9.55 -8.47
N LEU A 96 5.44 -9.62 -7.43
CA LEU A 96 5.80 -10.14 -6.11
C LEU A 96 6.20 -11.63 -6.14
N SER A 97 5.70 -12.40 -7.12
CA SER A 97 6.03 -13.82 -7.29
C SER A 97 7.42 -14.08 -7.90
N LYS A 98 8.11 -13.04 -8.40
CA LYS A 98 9.40 -13.20 -9.07
C LYS A 98 10.49 -13.66 -8.09
N PRO A 99 11.40 -14.56 -8.50
CA PRO A 99 12.41 -15.15 -7.61
C PRO A 99 13.46 -14.14 -7.10
N PHE A 100 13.63 -12.99 -7.75
CA PHE A 100 14.69 -12.01 -7.45
C PHE A 100 14.16 -10.65 -7.01
N ILE A 101 12.99 -10.61 -6.35
CA ILE A 101 12.50 -9.38 -5.74
C ILE A 101 13.12 -9.18 -4.36
N SER A 102 13.67 -7.99 -4.08
CA SER A 102 14.23 -7.67 -2.76
C SER A 102 13.13 -7.53 -1.70
N GLU A 103 13.48 -7.70 -0.42
CA GLU A 103 12.53 -7.46 0.69
C GLU A 103 11.95 -6.04 0.66
N ARG A 104 12.78 -5.06 0.32
CA ARG A 104 12.35 -3.67 0.16
C ARG A 104 11.33 -3.51 -0.96
N GLU A 105 11.56 -4.13 -2.11
CA GLU A 105 10.57 -4.12 -3.19
C GLU A 105 9.29 -4.86 -2.79
N ARG A 106 9.40 -6.01 -2.12
CA ARG A 106 8.24 -6.73 -1.59
C ARG A 106 7.39 -5.84 -0.68
N GLY A 107 8.01 -5.12 0.24
CA GLY A 107 7.32 -4.16 1.10
C GLY A 107 6.63 -3.05 0.32
N TYR A 108 7.34 -2.44 -0.63
CA TYR A 108 6.83 -1.37 -1.47
C TYR A 108 5.59 -1.80 -2.28
N PHE A 109 5.66 -2.95 -2.96
CA PHE A 109 4.55 -3.46 -3.76
C PHE A 109 3.40 -4.00 -2.89
N SER A 110 3.69 -4.52 -1.69
CA SER A 110 2.65 -4.94 -0.74
C SER A 110 1.83 -3.76 -0.21
N ALA A 111 2.46 -2.60 0.01
CA ALA A 111 1.73 -1.38 0.34
C ALA A 111 0.78 -0.95 -0.79
N TRP A 112 1.26 -0.96 -2.03
CA TRP A 112 0.42 -0.66 -3.20
C TRP A 112 -0.76 -1.63 -3.35
N LEU A 113 -0.52 -2.92 -3.17
CA LEU A 113 -1.58 -3.92 -3.18
C LEU A 113 -2.64 -3.65 -2.10
N SER A 114 -2.20 -3.29 -0.89
CA SER A 114 -3.09 -2.93 0.22
C SER A 114 -3.92 -1.68 -0.10
N LEU A 115 -3.31 -0.66 -0.73
CA LEU A 115 -4.01 0.54 -1.16
C LEU A 115 -5.09 0.22 -2.20
N ILE A 116 -4.75 -0.55 -3.23
CA ILE A 116 -5.68 -0.93 -4.31
C ILE A 116 -6.87 -1.70 -3.76
N ARG A 117 -6.62 -2.73 -2.93
CA ARG A 117 -7.68 -3.53 -2.31
C ARG A 117 -8.60 -2.70 -1.44
N SER A 118 -8.02 -1.81 -0.63
CA SER A 118 -8.77 -0.94 0.26
C SER A 118 -9.65 0.06 -0.51
N VAL A 119 -9.19 0.57 -1.66
CA VAL A 119 -10.03 1.39 -2.55
C VAL A 119 -11.17 0.58 -3.18
N ARG A 120 -10.94 -0.68 -3.57
CA ARG A 120 -11.97 -1.54 -4.17
C ARG A 120 -13.09 -1.93 -3.19
N SER A 121 -12.78 -2.01 -1.90
CA SER A 121 -13.74 -2.42 -0.87
C SER A 121 -14.47 -1.25 -0.19
N SER A 122 -14.14 0.00 -0.54
CA SER A 122 -14.70 1.23 0.04
C SER A 122 -15.72 1.86 -0.89
#